data_AF-A0A017HI20-F1
#
_entry.id   AF-A0A017HI20-F1
#
_cell.length_a   1.000
_cell.length_b   1.000
_cell.length_c   1.000
_cell.angle_alpha   90.00
_cell.angle_beta   90.00
_cell.angle_gamma   90.00
#
_symmetry.space_group_name_H-M   'P 1'
#
loop_
_entity.id
_entity.type
_entity.pdbx_description
1 polymer ?
#
loop_
_entity_poly.entity_id
_entity_poly.type
_entity_poly.pdbx_seq_one_letter_code
_entity_poly.pdbx_strand_id
1 'polypeptide(L)'
;MIEISATVGTVGTAGVIALSAAAVVSVHRVRRARARSRSTTRLPDLPAFPFSLDVAPVEVVPAQRLEVGPAPLAAIEPEPCAPLLLTHAALAESAEALRPTVKVRRVAPAGKSSRPRPVAAVVEASSASLLPQEALDLLSLIETMQWERALNLVQRYAVVGANLTDLIGAVETPALERLRALPESESAAMLAGYSVLAALCPTNEAYAERVAQAKAALDGRRALLLDRLTRDEDRWEPGTVWFNHPYNPAFDDVRLPIWLYIGRKEDGQTWLRLRTNWLGETRISVQGIEAIHDRMTETLTDGHYKIDADALGWEWRDEAVTPYQLEVLRSLVAAEGVTLRYKGDPYAVEVELLPEEKQAVAEMIELYDLMRAGAVAPQRALAA
;
A
#
# COMPACT_ATOMS: atom_id res chain seq x y z
N MET A 1 58.06 -38.70 13.39
CA MET A 1 59.16 -38.76 12.41
C MET A 1 58.68 -39.69 11.30
N ILE A 2 57.99 -39.12 10.31
CA ILE A 2 57.42 -39.82 9.16
C ILE A 2 57.69 -38.89 7.97
N GLU A 3 58.58 -39.30 7.10
CA GLU A 3 58.91 -38.62 5.85
C GLU A 3 57.78 -38.83 4.84
N ILE A 4 57.36 -37.75 4.18
CA ILE A 4 56.47 -37.80 3.02
C ILE A 4 57.27 -37.30 1.83
N SER A 5 57.72 -38.24 0.98
CA SER A 5 58.32 -37.95 -0.31
C SER A 5 57.27 -37.41 -1.28
N ALA A 6 57.57 -36.26 -1.87
CA ALA A 6 56.86 -35.69 -3.00
C ALA A 6 57.28 -36.39 -4.30
N THR A 7 56.34 -37.03 -4.99
CA THR A 7 56.48 -37.40 -6.39
C THR A 7 55.60 -36.50 -7.24
N VAL A 8 56.27 -35.63 -7.99
CA VAL A 8 55.73 -34.77 -9.04
C VAL A 8 55.40 -35.64 -10.25
N GLY A 9 54.14 -35.61 -10.70
CA GLY A 9 53.68 -36.24 -11.93
C GLY A 9 52.91 -35.24 -12.78
N THR A 10 53.59 -34.71 -13.79
CA THR A 10 53.04 -33.86 -14.87
C THR A 10 52.32 -34.73 -15.90
N VAL A 11 51.00 -34.59 -16.04
CA VAL A 11 50.24 -35.11 -17.20
C VAL A 11 49.11 -34.16 -17.58
N GLY A 12 49.22 -33.59 -18.78
CA GLY A 12 48.15 -33.53 -19.79
C GLY A 12 46.90 -32.68 -19.51
N THR A 13 46.95 -31.43 -19.95
CA THR A 13 45.78 -30.60 -20.25
C THR A 13 45.10 -31.07 -21.55
N ALA A 14 43.96 -31.75 -21.45
CA ALA A 14 42.91 -31.77 -22.48
C ALA A 14 41.63 -32.46 -21.96
N GLY A 15 40.51 -31.74 -21.92
CA GLY A 15 39.17 -32.33 -21.99
C GLY A 15 38.41 -32.54 -20.69
N VAL A 16 37.94 -31.46 -20.02
CA VAL A 16 36.80 -31.53 -19.08
C VAL A 16 35.94 -30.27 -19.17
N ILE A 17 35.23 -30.07 -20.30
CA ILE A 17 34.07 -29.18 -20.37
C ILE A 17 33.00 -29.87 -21.23
N ALA A 18 32.41 -30.95 -20.72
CA ALA A 18 31.27 -31.60 -21.37
C ALA A 18 30.38 -32.47 -20.45
N LEU A 19 30.47 -32.35 -19.11
CA LEU A 19 29.74 -33.25 -18.20
C LEU A 19 28.89 -32.58 -17.12
N SER A 20 28.75 -31.25 -17.11
CA SER A 20 27.91 -30.57 -16.10
C SER A 20 26.50 -30.17 -16.57
N ALA A 21 26.19 -30.24 -17.88
CA ALA A 21 24.85 -29.87 -18.39
C ALA A 21 23.82 -31.02 -18.33
N ALA A 22 24.26 -32.28 -18.39
CA ALA A 22 23.35 -33.44 -18.44
C ALA A 22 22.76 -33.82 -17.06
N ALA A 23 23.44 -33.48 -15.96
CA ALA A 23 22.98 -33.80 -14.61
C ALA A 23 21.85 -32.87 -14.13
N VAL A 24 21.85 -31.60 -14.55
CA VAL A 24 20.87 -30.59 -14.10
C VAL A 24 19.51 -30.77 -14.79
N VAL A 25 19.48 -31.20 -16.05
CA VAL A 25 18.24 -31.48 -16.79
C VAL A 25 17.48 -32.71 -16.23
N SER A 26 18.20 -33.64 -15.59
CA SER A 26 17.61 -34.88 -15.07
C SER A 26 16.84 -34.68 -13.75
N VAL A 27 17.27 -33.74 -12.91
CA VAL A 27 16.62 -33.47 -11.61
C VAL A 27 15.27 -32.74 -11.78
N HIS A 28 15.14 -31.85 -12.76
CA HIS A 28 13.88 -31.13 -13.02
C HIS A 28 12.77 -32.02 -13.60
N ARG A 29 13.09 -33.05 -14.40
CA ARG A 29 12.09 -34.00 -14.91
C ARG A 29 11.53 -34.92 -13.83
N VAL A 30 12.36 -35.35 -12.87
CA VAL A 30 11.92 -36.23 -11.77
C VAL A 30 11.02 -35.49 -10.77
N ARG A 31 11.23 -34.19 -10.54
CA ARG A 31 10.35 -33.38 -9.67
C ARG A 31 8.95 -33.13 -10.29
N ARG A 32 8.85 -32.91 -11.61
CA ARG A 32 7.54 -32.78 -12.30
C ARG A 32 6.74 -34.09 -12.34
N ALA A 33 7.41 -35.24 -12.45
CA ALA A 33 6.74 -36.54 -12.46
C ALA A 33 6.15 -36.92 -11.08
N ARG A 34 6.79 -36.54 -9.97
CA ARG A 34 6.29 -36.84 -8.61
C ARG A 34 5.08 -36.00 -8.21
N ALA A 35 4.94 -34.78 -8.73
CA ALA A 35 3.78 -33.91 -8.47
C ALA A 35 2.47 -34.44 -9.08
N ARG A 36 2.53 -35.24 -10.15
CA ARG A 36 1.33 -35.84 -10.79
C ARG A 36 0.82 -37.12 -10.12
N SER A 37 1.57 -37.72 -9.19
CA SER A 37 1.20 -39.03 -8.61
C SER A 37 0.47 -38.97 -7.25
N ARG A 38 0.23 -37.78 -6.68
CA ARG A 38 -0.31 -37.63 -5.32
C ARG A 38 -1.75 -37.11 -5.20
N SER A 39 -2.49 -36.91 -6.30
CA SER A 39 -3.90 -36.51 -6.24
C SER A 39 -4.84 -37.62 -6.71
N THR A 40 -4.93 -38.70 -5.93
CA THR A 40 -6.04 -39.66 -6.05
C THR A 40 -6.51 -40.06 -4.66
N THR A 41 -7.11 -39.09 -3.97
CA THR A 41 -7.96 -39.35 -2.81
C THR A 41 -9.37 -38.91 -3.19
N ARG A 42 -10.26 -39.88 -3.39
CA ARG A 42 -11.67 -39.67 -3.73
C ARG A 42 -12.39 -38.95 -2.59
N LEU A 43 -12.99 -37.80 -2.87
CA LEU A 43 -14.03 -37.18 -2.06
C LEU A 43 -15.42 -37.55 -2.64
N PRO A 44 -16.46 -37.66 -1.80
CA PRO A 44 -17.76 -38.19 -2.18
C PRO A 44 -18.62 -37.18 -2.96
N ASP A 45 -19.51 -37.72 -3.77
CA ASP A 45 -20.43 -37.02 -4.67
C ASP A 45 -21.30 -35.99 -3.95
N LEU A 46 -21.20 -34.73 -4.39
CA LEU A 46 -22.15 -33.66 -4.09
C LEU A 46 -22.99 -33.36 -5.35
N PRO A 47 -24.29 -33.02 -5.19
CA PRO A 47 -25.19 -32.80 -6.32
C PRO A 47 -24.80 -31.56 -7.13
N ALA A 48 -24.88 -31.72 -8.45
CA ALA A 48 -24.49 -30.75 -9.46
C ALA A 48 -25.30 -29.43 -9.38
N PHE A 49 -24.58 -28.31 -9.33
CA PHE A 49 -25.13 -26.98 -9.59
C PHE A 49 -24.98 -26.62 -11.08
N PRO A 50 -25.98 -26.00 -11.72
CA PRO A 50 -25.97 -25.71 -13.15
C PRO A 50 -25.40 -24.32 -13.44
N PHE A 51 -24.08 -24.17 -13.42
CA PHE A 51 -23.41 -23.05 -14.10
C PHE A 51 -22.09 -23.55 -14.70
N SER A 52 -22.17 -24.00 -15.95
CA SER A 52 -21.01 -24.33 -16.77
C SER A 52 -20.45 -23.03 -17.36
N LEU A 53 -19.39 -22.49 -16.77
CA LEU A 53 -18.53 -21.53 -17.44
C LEU A 53 -17.43 -22.35 -18.14
N ASP A 54 -17.61 -22.58 -19.43
CA ASP A 54 -16.57 -23.06 -20.33
C ASP A 54 -15.50 -21.97 -20.48
N VAL A 55 -14.63 -21.82 -19.47
CA VAL A 55 -13.41 -21.02 -19.59
C VAL A 55 -12.36 -21.91 -20.21
N ALA A 56 -12.10 -21.68 -21.50
CA ALA A 56 -10.98 -22.30 -22.20
C ALA A 56 -9.65 -22.00 -21.48
N PRO A 57 -8.68 -22.93 -21.49
CA PRO A 57 -7.37 -22.70 -20.90
C PRO A 57 -6.70 -21.49 -21.58
N VAL A 58 -6.27 -20.53 -20.75
CA VAL A 58 -5.51 -19.34 -21.19
C VAL A 58 -4.18 -19.79 -21.79
N GLU A 59 -4.01 -19.56 -23.10
CA GLU A 59 -2.76 -19.78 -23.81
C GLU A 59 -1.80 -18.62 -23.51
N VAL A 60 -0.65 -18.93 -22.91
CA VAL A 60 0.42 -17.96 -22.65
C VAL A 60 1.12 -17.66 -23.98
N VAL A 61 0.85 -16.49 -24.56
CA VAL A 61 1.49 -16.03 -25.79
C VAL A 61 2.87 -15.43 -25.46
N PRO A 62 3.98 -15.93 -26.03
CA PRO A 62 5.30 -15.32 -25.88
C PRO A 62 5.35 -13.94 -26.56
N ALA A 63 6.01 -12.99 -25.91
CA ALA A 63 6.12 -11.60 -26.38
C ALA A 63 6.71 -11.51 -27.80
N GLN A 64 6.01 -10.82 -28.69
CA GLN A 64 6.53 -10.51 -30.03
C GLN A 64 7.60 -9.41 -29.91
N ARG A 65 8.80 -9.69 -30.44
CA ARG A 65 9.89 -8.73 -30.58
C ARG A 65 9.49 -7.65 -31.59
N LEU A 66 9.50 -6.39 -31.17
CA LEU A 66 9.62 -5.26 -32.11
C LEU A 66 11.12 -5.02 -32.33
N GLU A 67 11.64 -5.41 -33.50
CA GLU A 67 13.03 -5.11 -33.87
C GLU A 67 13.15 -3.63 -34.25
N VAL A 68 13.54 -2.80 -33.30
CA VAL A 68 13.94 -1.41 -33.55
C VAL A 68 15.41 -1.42 -34.00
N GLY A 69 15.63 -1.18 -35.30
CA GLY A 69 16.98 -1.03 -35.86
C GLY A 69 17.72 0.19 -35.27
N PRO A 70 19.05 0.12 -35.09
CA PRO A 70 19.81 1.22 -34.49
C PRO A 70 19.78 2.47 -35.38
N ALA A 71 19.41 3.61 -34.80
CA ALA A 71 19.55 4.91 -35.43
C ALA A 71 21.04 5.24 -35.65
N PRO A 72 21.42 5.87 -36.78
CA PRO A 72 22.81 6.23 -37.05
C PRO A 72 23.28 7.33 -36.08
N LEU A 73 24.30 7.01 -35.29
CA LEU A 73 25.06 7.97 -34.49
C LEU A 73 25.84 8.89 -35.41
N ALA A 74 25.42 10.16 -35.51
CA ALA A 74 26.24 11.21 -36.09
C ALA A 74 27.45 11.49 -35.17
N ALA A 75 28.64 11.52 -35.77
CA ALA A 75 29.91 11.74 -35.09
C ALA A 75 29.92 13.11 -34.39
N ILE A 76 29.99 13.08 -33.05
CA ILE A 76 30.31 14.25 -32.23
C ILE A 76 31.81 14.18 -31.98
N GLU A 77 32.56 15.15 -32.51
CA GLU A 77 33.99 15.29 -32.24
C GLU A 77 34.20 15.72 -30.77
N PRO A 78 35.11 15.08 -30.01
CA PRO A 78 35.36 15.42 -28.63
C PRO A 78 36.28 16.64 -28.51
N GLU A 79 35.84 17.67 -27.77
CA GLU A 79 36.73 18.74 -27.32
C GLU A 79 37.73 18.24 -26.26
N PRO A 80 38.97 18.77 -26.24
CA PRO A 80 39.99 18.35 -25.29
C PRO A 80 39.74 18.95 -23.89
N CYS A 81 39.34 18.11 -22.92
CA CYS A 81 39.34 18.45 -21.50
C CYS A 81 40.77 18.67 -20.99
N ALA A 82 41.05 19.87 -20.48
CA ALA A 82 42.26 20.19 -19.73
C ALA A 82 42.25 19.50 -18.35
N PRO A 83 43.40 19.03 -17.84
CA PRO A 83 43.47 18.38 -16.54
C PRO A 83 43.50 19.41 -15.41
N LEU A 84 42.45 19.41 -14.56
CA LEU A 84 42.49 20.08 -13.26
C LEU A 84 43.18 19.15 -12.25
N LEU A 85 44.46 19.42 -11.99
CA LEU A 85 45.19 18.92 -10.83
C LEU A 85 44.70 19.66 -9.57
N LEU A 86 43.83 19.02 -8.79
CA LEU A 86 43.52 19.44 -7.42
C LEU A 86 44.33 18.59 -6.43
N THR A 87 45.20 19.26 -5.69
CA THR A 87 46.06 18.71 -4.63
C THR A 87 45.26 18.39 -3.38
N HIS A 88 45.36 17.15 -2.90
CA HIS A 88 44.73 16.60 -1.69
C HIS A 88 45.38 17.07 -0.37
N ALA A 89 45.63 18.37 -0.18
CA ALA A 89 46.37 18.87 0.99
C ALA A 89 45.67 19.97 1.82
N ALA A 90 44.38 20.26 1.61
CA ALA A 90 43.72 21.40 2.27
C ALA A 90 42.36 21.12 2.94
N LEU A 91 42.06 19.88 3.33
CA LEU A 91 40.80 19.54 4.05
C LEU A 91 41.01 18.69 5.32
N ALA A 92 42.13 18.87 6.01
CA ALA A 92 42.46 18.12 7.23
C ALA A 92 42.55 18.96 8.52
N GLU A 93 41.99 20.18 8.58
CA GLU A 93 42.15 21.06 9.76
C GLU A 93 40.88 21.69 10.35
N SER A 94 39.67 21.20 10.04
CA SER A 94 38.43 21.76 10.61
C SER A 94 37.44 20.71 11.16
N ALA A 95 37.95 19.68 11.84
CA ALA A 95 37.12 18.64 12.46
C ALA A 95 37.42 18.44 13.96
N GLU A 96 37.74 19.51 14.70
CA GLU A 96 37.95 19.43 16.15
C GLU A 96 37.30 20.59 16.90
N ALA A 97 35.96 20.62 16.92
CA ALA A 97 35.18 21.24 18.01
C ALA A 97 33.70 20.96 17.79
N LEU A 98 33.15 19.95 18.49
CA LEU A 98 31.77 19.90 18.98
C LEU A 98 31.56 18.56 19.70
N ARG A 99 31.99 18.49 20.97
CA ARG A 99 31.55 17.42 21.88
C ARG A 99 30.24 17.86 22.54
N PRO A 100 29.13 17.10 22.42
CA PRO A 100 27.92 17.41 23.15
C PRO A 100 28.12 17.10 24.64
N THR A 101 28.04 18.13 25.48
CA THR A 101 28.02 17.98 26.94
C THR A 101 26.59 17.78 27.42
N VAL A 102 26.26 16.55 27.83
CA VAL A 102 24.98 16.20 28.45
C VAL A 102 24.97 16.71 29.89
N LYS A 103 24.22 17.79 30.16
CA LYS A 103 23.94 18.26 31.53
C LYS A 103 22.79 17.46 32.12
N VAL A 104 23.10 16.44 32.93
CA VAL A 104 22.13 15.74 33.77
C VAL A 104 21.76 16.63 34.96
N ARG A 105 20.54 17.16 34.98
CA ARG A 105 19.99 17.92 36.12
C ARG A 105 19.22 16.96 37.02
N ARG A 106 19.73 16.67 38.21
CA ARG A 106 18.99 15.95 39.26
C ARG A 106 17.79 16.78 39.69
N VAL A 107 16.60 16.22 39.55
CA VAL A 107 15.35 16.77 40.12
C VAL A 107 15.22 16.22 41.54
N ALA A 108 15.19 17.13 42.53
CA ALA A 108 14.93 16.78 43.92
C ALA A 108 13.41 16.59 44.15
N PRO A 109 12.99 15.68 45.04
CA PRO A 109 11.59 15.49 45.36
C PRO A 109 11.17 16.54 46.40
N ALA A 110 10.31 17.47 46.01
CA ALA A 110 9.66 18.39 46.93
C ALA A 110 8.18 18.04 47.01
N GLY A 111 7.81 17.31 48.05
CA GLY A 111 6.42 17.18 48.47
C GLY A 111 5.88 18.52 48.96
N LYS A 112 4.61 18.77 48.64
CA LYS A 112 3.65 19.55 49.43
C LYS A 112 2.26 19.21 48.91
N SER A 113 1.50 18.47 49.71
CA SER A 113 0.09 18.19 49.48
C SER A 113 -0.72 19.48 49.57
N SER A 114 -1.15 20.00 48.42
CA SER A 114 -2.19 21.02 48.36
C SER A 114 -3.54 20.31 48.51
N ARG A 115 -4.29 20.64 49.57
CA ARG A 115 -5.68 20.18 49.73
C ARG A 115 -6.52 20.71 48.57
N PRO A 116 -7.41 19.89 47.97
CA PRO A 116 -8.33 20.37 46.95
C PRO A 116 -9.34 21.34 47.59
N ARG A 117 -9.34 22.58 47.10
CA ARG A 117 -10.39 23.55 47.35
C ARG A 117 -11.58 23.13 46.48
N PRO A 118 -12.79 22.92 47.01
CA PRO A 118 -13.95 22.59 46.18
C PRO A 118 -14.31 23.85 45.40
N VAL A 119 -13.89 23.91 44.15
CA VAL A 119 -14.45 24.85 43.18
C VAL A 119 -15.79 24.25 42.78
N ALA A 120 -16.86 24.77 43.36
CA ALA A 120 -18.20 24.57 42.83
C ALA A 120 -18.23 25.17 41.43
N ALA A 121 -17.99 24.32 40.42
CA ALA A 121 -18.25 24.66 39.03
C ALA A 121 -19.77 24.64 38.86
N VAL A 122 -20.38 25.81 39.09
CA VAL A 122 -21.64 26.14 38.45
C VAL A 122 -21.32 26.18 36.95
N VAL A 123 -21.60 25.07 36.25
CA VAL A 123 -21.74 25.08 34.81
C VAL A 123 -23.05 25.81 34.54
N GLU A 124 -23.00 27.14 34.59
CA GLU A 124 -23.97 27.93 33.85
C GLU A 124 -23.77 27.57 32.38
N ALA A 125 -24.71 26.80 31.84
CA ALA A 125 -24.83 26.58 30.42
C ALA A 125 -25.10 27.93 29.76
N SER A 126 -24.03 28.67 29.50
CA SER A 126 -24.06 29.84 28.65
C SER A 126 -24.38 29.33 27.25
N SER A 127 -25.64 29.48 26.86
CA SER A 127 -26.10 29.24 25.49
C SER A 127 -25.50 30.32 24.60
N ALA A 128 -24.21 30.20 24.29
CA ALA A 128 -23.55 31.06 23.32
C ALA A 128 -24.23 30.80 21.96
N SER A 129 -24.88 31.83 21.44
CA SER A 129 -25.42 31.83 20.08
C SER A 129 -24.23 31.75 19.13
N LEU A 130 -24.26 30.78 18.22
CA LEU A 130 -23.21 30.64 17.22
C LEU A 130 -23.22 31.85 16.26
N LEU A 131 -22.04 32.29 15.85
CA LEU A 131 -21.88 33.43 14.96
C LEU A 131 -22.21 33.01 13.51
N PRO A 132 -22.71 33.93 12.65
CA PRO A 132 -22.94 33.66 11.23
C PRO A 132 -21.72 33.08 10.49
N GLN A 133 -20.50 33.39 10.97
CA GLN A 133 -19.26 32.87 10.41
C GLN A 133 -19.12 31.34 10.57
N GLU A 134 -19.61 30.78 11.67
CA GLU A 134 -19.48 29.34 11.96
C GLU A 134 -20.38 28.51 11.04
N ALA A 135 -21.54 29.06 10.68
CA ALA A 135 -22.41 28.50 9.64
C ALA A 135 -21.72 28.53 8.26
N LEU A 136 -21.06 29.63 7.91
CA LEU A 136 -20.32 29.75 6.64
C LEU A 136 -19.14 28.78 6.56
N ASP A 137 -18.39 28.61 7.65
CA ASP A 137 -17.27 27.67 7.69
C ASP A 137 -17.76 26.23 7.51
N LEU A 138 -18.86 25.85 8.17
CA LEU A 138 -19.48 24.53 8.02
C LEU A 138 -20.04 24.31 6.60
N LEU A 139 -20.69 25.31 6.02
CA LEU A 139 -21.15 25.27 4.63
C LEU A 139 -19.99 25.09 3.66
N SER A 140 -18.88 25.83 3.85
CA SER A 140 -17.70 25.68 3.00
C SER A 140 -17.12 24.26 3.05
N LEU A 141 -17.09 23.63 4.22
CA LEU A 141 -16.66 22.23 4.36
C LEU A 141 -17.61 21.27 3.64
N ILE A 142 -18.91 21.51 3.69
CA ILE A 142 -19.92 20.68 3.01
C ILE A 142 -19.87 20.86 1.50
N GLU A 143 -19.71 22.10 1.03
CA GLU A 143 -19.56 22.42 -0.39
C GLU A 143 -18.32 21.77 -1.00
N THR A 144 -17.27 21.59 -0.19
CA THR A 144 -16.03 20.91 -0.58
C THR A 144 -16.01 19.42 -0.20
N MET A 145 -17.14 18.85 0.25
CA MET A 145 -17.30 17.44 0.63
C MET A 145 -16.34 16.97 1.74
N GLN A 146 -15.88 17.89 2.58
CA GLN A 146 -15.00 17.62 3.72
C GLN A 146 -15.80 17.19 4.96
N TRP A 147 -16.60 16.13 4.81
CA TRP A 147 -17.57 15.67 5.80
C TRP A 147 -16.96 15.34 7.17
N GLU A 148 -15.76 14.75 7.22
CA GLU A 148 -15.10 14.43 8.49
C GLU A 148 -14.72 15.70 9.26
N ARG A 149 -14.23 16.73 8.57
CA ARG A 149 -13.89 18.02 9.19
C ARG A 149 -15.15 18.72 9.66
N ALA A 150 -16.21 18.67 8.86
CA ALA A 150 -17.54 19.18 9.24
C ALA A 150 -18.07 18.48 10.50
N LEU A 151 -17.99 17.15 10.57
CA LEU A 151 -18.43 16.37 11.73
C LEU A 151 -17.65 16.74 12.99
N ASN A 152 -16.32 16.81 12.88
CA ASN A 152 -15.46 17.22 13.99
C ASN A 152 -15.81 18.63 14.50
N LEU A 153 -16.14 19.55 13.60
CA LEU A 153 -16.52 20.91 13.95
C LEU A 153 -17.88 20.95 14.67
N VAL A 154 -18.89 20.22 14.16
CA VAL A 154 -20.20 20.06 14.83
C VAL A 154 -20.05 19.44 16.23
N GLN A 155 -19.25 18.39 16.35
CA GLN A 155 -19.00 17.74 17.64
C GLN A 155 -18.33 18.68 18.64
N ARG A 156 -17.38 19.53 18.19
CA ARG A 156 -16.78 20.54 19.06
C ARG A 156 -17.81 21.54 19.57
N TYR A 157 -18.70 22.02 18.70
CA TYR A 157 -19.78 22.92 19.11
C TYR A 157 -20.74 22.28 20.11
N ALA A 158 -21.09 21.01 19.90
CA ALA A 158 -21.91 20.25 20.83
C ALA A 158 -21.25 20.12 22.21
N VAL A 159 -19.94 19.86 22.27
CA VAL A 159 -19.18 19.78 23.54
C VAL A 159 -19.14 21.11 24.29
N VAL A 160 -19.08 22.23 23.57
CA VAL A 160 -19.10 23.58 24.16
C VAL A 160 -20.53 24.01 24.57
N GLY A 161 -21.55 23.20 24.26
CA GLY A 161 -22.95 23.51 24.58
C GLY A 161 -23.54 24.61 23.70
N ALA A 162 -22.98 24.83 22.51
CA ALA A 162 -23.47 25.83 21.59
C ALA A 162 -24.85 25.45 21.02
N ASN A 163 -25.69 26.45 20.78
CA ASN A 163 -27.02 26.20 20.22
C ASN A 163 -26.93 25.83 18.73
N LEU A 164 -27.07 24.54 18.40
CA LEU A 164 -26.99 24.05 17.03
C LEU A 164 -28.20 24.40 16.16
N THR A 165 -29.30 24.88 16.74
CA THR A 165 -30.56 25.13 16.01
C THR A 165 -30.38 26.14 14.87
N ASP A 166 -29.54 27.15 15.08
CA ASP A 166 -29.24 28.17 14.05
C ASP A 166 -28.41 27.59 12.90
N LEU A 167 -27.54 26.61 13.18
CA LEU A 167 -26.77 25.90 12.15
C LEU A 167 -27.66 24.99 11.31
N ILE A 168 -28.61 24.29 11.94
CA ILE A 168 -29.51 23.35 11.25
C ILE A 168 -30.21 24.04 10.08
N GLY A 169 -30.82 25.21 10.32
CA GLY A 169 -31.56 25.95 9.31
C GLY A 169 -30.71 26.40 8.11
N ALA A 170 -29.41 26.66 8.33
CA ALA A 170 -28.49 27.07 7.27
C ALA A 170 -27.89 25.87 6.52
N VAL A 171 -27.69 24.73 7.18
CA VAL A 171 -26.81 23.65 6.72
C VAL A 171 -27.56 22.42 6.20
N GLU A 172 -28.73 22.12 6.77
CA GLU A 172 -29.44 20.87 6.50
C GLU A 172 -29.78 20.70 5.02
N THR A 173 -30.38 21.72 4.39
CA THR A 173 -30.79 21.66 2.99
C THR A 173 -29.59 21.52 2.04
N PRO A 174 -28.53 22.36 2.12
CA PRO A 174 -27.33 22.18 1.29
C PRO A 174 -26.67 20.81 1.47
N ALA A 175 -26.59 20.30 2.70
CA ALA A 175 -26.01 18.98 2.96
C ALA A 175 -26.84 17.85 2.30
N LEU A 176 -28.17 17.91 2.40
CA LEU A 176 -29.06 16.94 1.77
C LEU A 176 -28.99 16.99 0.24
N GLU A 177 -28.90 18.16 -0.36
CA GLU A 177 -28.72 18.30 -1.81
C GLU A 177 -27.44 17.61 -2.28
N ARG A 178 -26.33 17.81 -1.57
CA ARG A 178 -25.06 17.13 -1.87
C ARG A 178 -25.17 15.61 -1.68
N LEU A 179 -25.74 15.16 -0.57
CA LEU A 179 -25.90 13.74 -0.28
C LEU A 179 -26.80 13.02 -1.30
N ARG A 180 -27.85 13.68 -1.80
CA ARG A 180 -28.73 13.12 -2.84
C ARG A 180 -28.09 13.07 -4.23
N ALA A 181 -27.09 13.91 -4.47
CA ALA A 181 -26.32 13.91 -5.71
C ALA A 181 -25.23 12.82 -5.74
N LEU A 182 -24.90 12.22 -4.59
CA LEU A 182 -23.91 11.15 -4.51
C LEU A 182 -24.47 9.84 -5.10
N PRO A 183 -23.66 9.08 -5.86
CA PRO A 183 -24.04 7.73 -6.27
C PRO A 183 -24.05 6.77 -5.06
N GLU A 184 -24.84 5.71 -5.12
CA GLU A 184 -24.94 4.72 -4.02
C GLU A 184 -23.60 4.02 -3.73
N SER A 185 -22.70 3.97 -4.71
CA SER A 185 -21.32 3.46 -4.56
C SER A 185 -20.49 4.28 -3.58
N GLU A 186 -20.83 5.54 -3.32
CA GLU A 186 -20.12 6.42 -2.38
C GLU A 186 -20.63 6.27 -0.94
N SER A 187 -20.77 5.02 -0.49
CA SER A 187 -21.27 4.68 0.85
C SER A 187 -20.47 5.31 2.01
N ALA A 188 -19.16 5.54 1.82
CA ALA A 188 -18.32 6.23 2.80
C ALA A 188 -18.66 7.72 2.94
N ALA A 189 -18.83 8.43 1.82
CA ALA A 189 -19.22 9.83 1.83
C ALA A 189 -20.66 10.00 2.35
N MET A 190 -21.57 9.09 1.99
CA MET A 190 -22.92 9.04 2.55
C MET A 190 -22.89 8.85 4.06
N LEU A 191 -22.12 7.89 4.58
CA LEU A 191 -21.97 7.67 6.02
C LEU A 191 -21.48 8.95 6.71
N ALA A 192 -20.43 9.58 6.18
CA ALA A 192 -19.85 10.77 6.77
C ALA A 192 -20.83 11.96 6.78
N GLY A 193 -21.51 12.23 5.66
CA GLY A 193 -22.45 13.35 5.58
C GLY A 193 -23.73 13.11 6.38
N TYR A 194 -24.31 11.91 6.37
CA TYR A 194 -25.44 11.60 7.26
C TYR A 194 -25.05 11.61 8.74
N SER A 195 -23.78 11.31 9.07
CA SER A 195 -23.27 11.47 10.45
C SER A 195 -23.23 12.93 10.88
N VAL A 196 -22.88 13.86 9.97
CA VAL A 196 -22.98 15.31 10.24
C VAL A 196 -24.43 15.71 10.52
N LEU A 197 -25.36 15.28 9.67
CA LEU A 197 -26.79 15.58 9.84
C LEU A 197 -27.38 14.99 11.13
N ALA A 198 -27.02 13.75 11.47
CA ALA A 198 -27.44 13.11 12.72
C ALA A 198 -26.86 13.82 13.95
N ALA A 199 -25.64 14.36 13.86
CA ALA A 199 -25.04 15.14 14.94
C ALA A 199 -25.67 16.53 15.10
N LEU A 200 -26.07 17.17 14.00
CA LEU A 200 -26.79 18.45 14.01
C LEU A 200 -28.25 18.29 14.48
N CYS A 201 -28.94 17.26 14.00
CA CYS A 201 -30.36 17.00 14.24
C CYS A 201 -30.60 15.64 14.91
N PRO A 202 -30.24 15.46 16.19
CA PRO A 202 -30.35 14.17 16.87
C PRO A 202 -31.79 13.68 17.05
N THR A 203 -32.78 14.58 16.92
CA THR A 203 -34.22 14.25 16.99
C THR A 203 -34.76 13.62 15.71
N ASN A 204 -34.04 13.71 14.59
CA ASN A 204 -34.46 13.14 13.32
C ASN A 204 -33.94 11.71 13.18
N GLU A 205 -34.79 10.74 13.52
CA GLU A 205 -34.47 9.31 13.47
C GLU A 205 -34.07 8.84 12.05
N ALA A 206 -34.58 9.48 11.00
CA ALA A 206 -34.27 9.10 9.62
C ALA A 206 -32.78 9.28 9.29
N TYR A 207 -32.08 10.25 9.89
CA TYR A 207 -30.63 10.41 9.69
C TYR A 207 -29.84 9.31 10.39
N ALA A 208 -30.24 8.93 11.61
CA ALA A 208 -29.63 7.80 12.31
C ALA A 208 -29.83 6.48 11.55
N GLU A 209 -31.01 6.25 10.97
CA GLU A 209 -31.26 5.10 10.11
C GLU A 209 -30.37 5.08 8.87
N ARG A 210 -30.18 6.23 8.20
CA ARG A 210 -29.29 6.35 7.03
C ARG A 210 -27.83 6.09 7.39
N VAL A 211 -27.37 6.58 8.55
CA VAL A 211 -26.04 6.26 9.09
C VAL A 211 -25.90 4.75 9.30
N ALA A 212 -26.89 4.11 9.92
CA ALA A 212 -26.87 2.66 10.17
C ALA A 212 -26.84 1.85 8.86
N GLN A 213 -27.64 2.25 7.86
CA GLN A 213 -27.67 1.61 6.55
C GLN A 213 -26.33 1.77 5.81
N ALA A 214 -25.77 2.98 5.75
CA ALA A 214 -24.49 3.23 5.10
C ALA A 214 -23.36 2.46 5.79
N LYS A 215 -23.37 2.40 7.12
CA LYS A 215 -22.41 1.59 7.89
C LYS A 215 -22.55 0.10 7.59
N ALA A 216 -23.78 -0.43 7.59
CA ALA A 216 -24.03 -1.83 7.27
C ALA A 216 -23.60 -2.19 5.84
N ALA A 217 -23.78 -1.27 4.88
CA ALA A 217 -23.31 -1.44 3.51
C ALA A 217 -21.77 -1.53 3.43
N LEU A 218 -21.04 -0.65 4.14
CA LEU A 218 -19.58 -0.69 4.21
C LEU A 218 -19.06 -1.95 4.92
N ASP A 219 -19.69 -2.33 6.04
CA ASP A 219 -19.35 -3.55 6.77
C ASP A 219 -19.60 -4.80 5.92
N GLY A 220 -20.73 -4.84 5.18
CA GLY A 220 -21.05 -5.89 4.22
C GLY A 220 -20.04 -5.95 3.07
N ARG A 221 -19.67 -4.79 2.49
CA ARG A 221 -18.66 -4.71 1.44
C ARG A 221 -17.30 -5.21 1.92
N ARG A 222 -16.89 -4.80 3.12
CA ARG A 222 -15.66 -5.29 3.77
C ARG A 222 -15.68 -6.80 3.95
N ALA A 223 -16.80 -7.36 4.42
CA ALA A 223 -16.94 -8.80 4.61
C ALA A 223 -16.82 -9.58 3.29
N LEU A 224 -17.45 -9.08 2.22
CA LEU A 224 -17.37 -9.67 0.88
C LEU A 224 -15.93 -9.65 0.33
N LEU A 225 -15.20 -8.55 0.52
CA LEU A 225 -13.80 -8.48 0.10
C LEU A 225 -12.95 -9.48 0.90
N LEU A 226 -13.10 -9.51 2.23
CA LEU A 226 -12.35 -10.43 3.08
C LEU A 226 -12.60 -11.91 2.76
N ASP A 227 -13.81 -12.28 2.39
CA ASP A 227 -14.17 -13.66 2.01
C ASP A 227 -13.42 -14.12 0.75
N ARG A 228 -13.10 -13.18 -0.15
CA ARG A 228 -12.36 -13.47 -1.38
C ARG A 228 -10.86 -13.58 -1.17
N LEU A 229 -10.31 -13.04 -0.08
CA LEU A 229 -8.86 -12.99 0.13
C LEU A 229 -8.32 -14.26 0.80
N THR A 230 -7.05 -14.55 0.51
CA THR A 230 -6.31 -15.54 1.29
C THR A 230 -5.77 -14.88 2.56
N ARG A 231 -5.90 -15.60 3.68
CA ARG A 231 -5.51 -15.14 5.01
C ARG A 231 -4.42 -16.05 5.58
N ASP A 232 -3.29 -15.46 5.94
CA ASP A 232 -2.16 -16.16 6.54
C ASP A 232 -1.78 -15.50 7.86
N GLU A 233 -1.64 -16.29 8.92
CA GLU A 233 -1.11 -15.79 10.20
C GLU A 233 0.42 -15.92 10.20
N ASP A 234 1.09 -14.87 10.66
CA ASP A 234 2.54 -14.85 10.74
C ASP A 234 3.03 -15.85 11.80
N ARG A 235 3.85 -16.78 11.35
CA ARG A 235 4.40 -17.84 12.20
C ARG A 235 5.39 -17.31 13.24
N TRP A 236 6.08 -16.20 12.93
CA TRP A 236 7.13 -15.63 13.77
C TRP A 236 6.62 -14.51 14.66
N GLU A 237 5.58 -13.79 14.21
CA GLU A 237 4.89 -12.77 14.99
C GLU A 237 3.40 -13.13 15.18
N PRO A 238 3.08 -14.00 16.15
CA PRO A 238 1.69 -14.36 16.45
C PRO A 238 0.82 -13.13 16.66
N GLY A 239 -0.40 -13.14 16.11
CA GLY A 239 -1.29 -11.98 16.10
C GLY A 239 -1.11 -11.02 14.92
N THR A 240 -0.08 -11.20 14.07
CA THR A 240 0.00 -10.55 12.77
C THR A 240 -0.68 -11.43 11.72
N VAL A 241 -1.67 -10.86 11.01
CA VAL A 241 -2.41 -11.52 9.93
C VAL A 241 -2.14 -10.79 8.63
N TRP A 242 -1.81 -11.55 7.60
CA TRP A 242 -1.60 -11.08 6.24
C TRP A 242 -2.80 -11.44 5.37
N PHE A 243 -3.29 -10.46 4.62
CA PHE A 243 -4.34 -10.62 3.62
C PHE A 243 -3.75 -10.42 2.24
N ASN A 244 -3.92 -11.42 1.37
CA ASN A 244 -3.42 -11.42 0.00
C ASN A 244 -4.58 -11.60 -0.99
N HIS A 245 -4.48 -10.96 -2.15
CA HIS A 245 -5.44 -11.16 -3.23
C HIS A 245 -5.18 -12.50 -3.93
N PRO A 246 -6.20 -13.29 -4.32
CA PRO A 246 -5.99 -14.57 -5.01
C PRO A 246 -5.27 -14.47 -6.36
N TYR A 247 -5.29 -13.27 -6.97
CA TYR A 247 -4.52 -12.98 -8.18
C TYR A 247 -3.02 -12.84 -7.91
N ASN A 248 -2.61 -12.61 -6.65
CA ASN A 248 -1.20 -12.58 -6.28
C ASN A 248 -0.62 -13.98 -6.47
N PRO A 249 0.54 -14.12 -7.12
CA PRO A 249 1.08 -15.43 -7.39
C PRO A 249 1.57 -16.08 -6.09
N ALA A 250 1.37 -17.39 -6.00
CA ALA A 250 1.87 -18.19 -4.87
C ALA A 250 3.41 -18.29 -4.87
N PHE A 251 4.04 -18.03 -6.02
CA PHE A 251 5.47 -18.08 -6.22
C PHE A 251 5.94 -16.79 -6.88
N ASP A 252 7.13 -16.34 -6.50
CA ASP A 252 7.65 -15.07 -6.99
C ASP A 252 8.18 -15.13 -8.44
N ASP A 253 8.23 -16.32 -9.05
CA ASP A 253 8.67 -16.55 -10.43
C ASP A 253 7.56 -16.34 -11.47
N VAL A 254 6.47 -15.67 -11.10
CA VAL A 254 5.36 -15.31 -11.97
C VAL A 254 5.41 -13.81 -12.29
N ARG A 255 5.19 -13.48 -13.56
CA ARG A 255 5.13 -12.09 -14.03
C ARG A 255 3.85 -11.42 -13.51
N LEU A 256 3.95 -10.79 -12.35
CA LEU A 256 2.97 -9.83 -11.84
C LEU A 256 3.72 -8.54 -11.46
N PRO A 257 3.57 -7.45 -12.23
CA PRO A 257 4.42 -6.26 -12.11
C PRO A 257 4.35 -5.62 -10.72
N ILE A 258 3.13 -5.53 -10.19
CA ILE A 258 2.82 -4.97 -8.88
C ILE A 258 1.76 -5.83 -8.20
N TRP A 259 1.88 -6.02 -6.89
CA TRP A 259 0.76 -6.44 -6.06
C TRP A 259 0.78 -5.78 -4.69
N LEU A 260 -0.40 -5.74 -4.11
CA LEU A 260 -0.64 -5.23 -2.77
C LEU A 260 -0.99 -6.37 -1.83
N TYR A 261 -0.61 -6.19 -0.56
CA TYR A 261 -1.03 -7.07 0.53
C TYR A 261 -1.13 -6.28 1.82
N ILE A 262 -2.04 -6.68 2.70
CA ILE A 262 -2.38 -5.95 3.92
C ILE A 262 -1.90 -6.74 5.13
N GLY A 263 -1.14 -6.09 6.00
CA GLY A 263 -0.83 -6.59 7.32
C GLY A 263 -1.77 -5.99 8.35
N ARG A 264 -2.23 -6.82 9.29
CA ARG A 264 -3.02 -6.40 10.45
C ARG A 264 -2.49 -7.05 11.71
N LYS A 265 -2.22 -6.24 12.74
CA LYS A 265 -1.91 -6.71 14.08
C LYS A 265 -3.18 -6.96 14.90
N GLU A 266 -3.01 -7.71 15.98
CA GLU A 266 -4.06 -7.99 16.97
C GLU A 266 -4.66 -6.71 17.58
N ASP A 267 -3.84 -5.67 17.76
CA ASP A 267 -4.26 -4.34 18.23
C ASP A 267 -5.15 -3.57 17.24
N GLY A 268 -5.36 -4.11 16.03
CA GLY A 268 -6.15 -3.50 14.97
C GLY A 268 -5.34 -2.59 14.05
N GLN A 269 -4.06 -2.34 14.33
CA GLN A 269 -3.19 -1.59 13.44
C GLN A 269 -3.10 -2.30 12.09
N THR A 270 -3.47 -1.58 11.03
CA THR A 270 -3.47 -2.08 9.65
C THR A 270 -2.47 -1.27 8.83
N TRP A 271 -1.67 -1.94 8.01
CA TRP A 271 -0.73 -1.30 7.07
C TRP A 271 -0.78 -1.99 5.71
N LEU A 272 -0.53 -1.23 4.66
CA LEU A 272 -0.48 -1.70 3.28
C LEU A 272 0.96 -1.85 2.83
N ARG A 273 1.26 -2.94 2.13
CA ARG A 273 2.57 -3.18 1.51
C ARG A 273 2.42 -3.29 0.00
N LEU A 274 3.40 -2.72 -0.70
CA LEU A 274 3.54 -2.81 -2.14
C LEU A 274 4.74 -3.69 -2.44
N ARG A 275 4.49 -4.71 -3.26
CA ARG A 275 5.54 -5.52 -3.86
C ARG A 275 5.58 -5.26 -5.35
N THR A 276 6.76 -4.99 -5.86
CA THR A 276 7.01 -4.79 -7.30
C THR A 276 8.04 -5.80 -7.76
N ASN A 277 7.81 -6.39 -8.93
CA ASN A 277 8.69 -7.40 -9.50
C ASN A 277 8.97 -7.08 -10.96
N TRP A 278 10.24 -7.23 -11.33
CA TRP A 278 10.69 -7.33 -12.70
C TRP A 278 11.07 -8.79 -12.95
N LEU A 279 10.46 -9.39 -13.97
CA LEU A 279 10.81 -10.72 -14.45
C LEU A 279 11.02 -10.63 -15.96
N GLY A 280 12.28 -10.71 -16.38
CA GLY A 280 12.67 -10.66 -17.78
C GLY A 280 13.80 -11.63 -18.09
N GLU A 281 14.08 -11.83 -19.38
CA GLU A 281 15.19 -12.69 -19.83
C GLU A 281 16.56 -12.14 -19.41
N THR A 282 16.67 -10.80 -19.35
CA THR A 282 17.89 -10.09 -19.00
C THR A 282 17.63 -9.20 -17.78
N ARG A 283 18.62 -9.15 -16.89
CA ARG A 283 18.64 -8.22 -15.76
C ARG A 283 18.86 -6.80 -16.26
N ILE A 284 18.10 -5.84 -15.73
CA ILE A 284 18.21 -4.43 -16.10
C ILE A 284 18.71 -3.54 -14.94
N SER A 285 18.90 -4.12 -13.75
CA SER A 285 19.33 -3.40 -12.54
C SER A 285 18.35 -2.28 -12.19
N VAL A 286 17.11 -2.67 -11.92
CA VAL A 286 15.98 -1.76 -11.68
C VAL A 286 16.32 -0.79 -10.55
N GLN A 287 16.19 0.50 -10.86
CA GLN A 287 16.39 1.64 -9.98
C GLN A 287 15.07 2.33 -9.61
N GLY A 288 13.96 1.96 -10.24
CA GLY A 288 12.66 2.53 -9.98
C GLY A 288 11.63 2.18 -11.05
N ILE A 289 10.38 2.55 -10.78
CA ILE A 289 9.25 2.37 -11.69
C ILE A 289 8.53 3.70 -11.85
N GLU A 290 8.31 4.11 -13.09
CA GLU A 290 7.35 5.17 -13.44
C GLU A 290 6.02 4.56 -13.87
N ALA A 291 4.93 5.10 -13.34
CA ALA A 291 3.58 4.87 -13.78
C ALA A 291 3.21 5.89 -14.86
N ILE A 292 2.87 5.41 -16.06
CA ILE A 292 2.45 6.23 -17.20
C ILE A 292 0.99 5.92 -17.49
N HIS A 293 0.13 6.92 -17.34
CA HIS A 293 -1.32 6.81 -17.53
C HIS A 293 -1.89 8.20 -17.82
N ASP A 294 -2.97 8.32 -18.60
CA ASP A 294 -3.69 9.58 -18.86
C ASP A 294 -2.81 10.80 -19.22
N ARG A 295 -1.69 10.57 -19.95
CA ARG A 295 -0.66 11.57 -20.31
C ARG A 295 0.13 12.15 -19.12
N MET A 296 0.01 11.54 -17.96
CA MET A 296 0.80 11.78 -16.77
C MET A 296 1.91 10.75 -16.64
N THR A 297 2.97 11.12 -15.92
CA THR A 297 4.05 10.22 -15.54
C THR A 297 4.38 10.49 -14.08
N GLU A 298 4.24 9.46 -13.25
CA GLU A 298 4.40 9.55 -11.80
C GLU A 298 5.40 8.50 -11.33
N THR A 299 6.22 8.82 -10.34
CA THR A 299 7.16 7.84 -9.78
C THR A 299 6.43 6.91 -8.81
N LEU A 300 6.34 5.63 -9.12
CA LEU A 300 5.73 4.64 -8.23
C LEU A 300 6.73 4.13 -7.19
N THR A 301 7.96 3.81 -7.60
CA THR A 301 9.03 3.36 -6.68
C THR A 301 10.37 3.93 -7.13
N ASP A 302 11.29 4.15 -6.18
CA ASP A 302 12.64 4.65 -6.42
C ASP A 302 13.68 3.97 -5.52
N GLY A 303 14.85 3.66 -6.07
CA GLY A 303 15.97 3.01 -5.39
C GLY A 303 16.17 1.54 -5.75
N HIS A 304 17.07 0.87 -5.03
CA HIS A 304 17.58 -0.43 -5.43
C HIS A 304 16.59 -1.57 -5.23
N TYR A 305 16.53 -2.45 -6.22
CA TYR A 305 15.80 -3.72 -6.16
C TYR A 305 16.72 -4.82 -5.64
N LYS A 306 16.13 -5.77 -4.91
CA LYS A 306 16.81 -7.01 -4.52
C LYS A 306 16.88 -7.91 -5.73
N ILE A 307 17.97 -8.65 -5.80
CA ILE A 307 18.28 -9.57 -6.88
C ILE A 307 18.32 -10.96 -6.27
N ASP A 308 17.61 -11.91 -6.88
CA ASP A 308 17.82 -13.32 -6.55
C ASP A 308 19.06 -13.85 -7.30
N ALA A 309 19.93 -14.55 -6.58
CA ALA A 309 21.20 -15.04 -7.10
C ALA A 309 20.99 -16.17 -8.13
N ASP A 310 19.91 -16.94 -7.97
CA ASP A 310 19.65 -18.17 -8.75
C ASP A 310 18.66 -17.96 -9.91
N ALA A 311 18.08 -16.77 -10.05
CA ALA A 311 17.10 -16.46 -11.10
C ALA A 311 17.69 -15.53 -12.18
N LEU A 312 17.52 -15.93 -13.44
CA LEU A 312 17.84 -15.07 -14.59
C LEU A 312 16.85 -13.90 -14.63
N GLY A 313 17.35 -12.68 -14.47
CA GLY A 313 16.58 -11.44 -14.70
C GLY A 313 15.44 -11.15 -13.72
N TRP A 314 15.38 -11.82 -12.57
CA TRP A 314 14.41 -11.51 -11.52
C TRP A 314 14.95 -10.46 -10.54
N GLU A 315 14.22 -9.35 -10.42
CA GLU A 315 14.51 -8.25 -9.50
C GLU A 315 13.23 -7.83 -8.79
N TRP A 316 13.28 -7.60 -7.47
CA TRP A 316 12.07 -7.31 -6.70
C TRP A 316 12.28 -6.29 -5.59
N ARG A 317 11.21 -5.61 -5.22
CA ARG A 317 11.18 -4.69 -4.08
C ARG A 317 9.90 -4.88 -3.29
N ASP A 318 10.02 -4.75 -1.98
CA ASP A 318 8.89 -4.84 -1.06
C ASP A 318 9.02 -3.74 -0.01
N GLU A 319 8.00 -2.88 0.07
CA GLU A 319 8.00 -1.73 0.96
C GLU A 319 6.60 -1.41 1.52
N ALA A 320 6.59 -0.65 2.62
CA ALA A 320 5.35 -0.09 3.13
C ALA A 320 4.87 1.02 2.19
N VAL A 321 3.58 1.02 1.86
CA VAL A 321 3.01 2.03 0.97
C VAL A 321 3.03 3.39 1.64
N THR A 322 3.71 4.34 1.01
CA THR A 322 3.70 5.75 1.43
C THR A 322 2.39 6.43 1.03
N PRO A 323 2.01 7.56 1.65
CA PRO A 323 0.84 8.33 1.24
C PRO A 323 0.88 8.74 -0.24
N TYR A 324 2.05 9.13 -0.75
CA TYR A 324 2.22 9.48 -2.16
C TYR A 324 1.98 8.26 -3.08
N GLN A 325 2.58 7.12 -2.76
CA GLN A 325 2.36 5.89 -3.53
C GLN A 325 0.89 5.45 -3.53
N LEU A 326 0.18 5.63 -2.42
CA LEU A 326 -1.25 5.32 -2.36
C LEU A 326 -2.06 6.18 -3.34
N GLU A 327 -1.75 7.47 -3.46
CA GLU A 327 -2.39 8.35 -4.45
C GLU A 327 -2.04 7.94 -5.88
N VAL A 328 -0.77 7.61 -6.18
CA VAL A 328 -0.37 7.09 -7.49
C VAL A 328 -1.15 5.81 -7.82
N LEU A 329 -1.24 4.86 -6.88
CA LEU A 329 -1.98 3.62 -7.07
C LEU A 329 -3.49 3.86 -7.31
N ARG A 330 -4.09 4.86 -6.66
CA ARG A 330 -5.48 5.26 -6.91
C ARG A 330 -5.64 5.83 -8.32
N SER A 331 -4.72 6.67 -8.77
CA SER A 331 -4.69 7.18 -10.14
C SER A 331 -4.59 6.03 -11.16
N LEU A 332 -3.73 5.04 -10.90
CA LEU A 332 -3.60 3.86 -11.77
C LEU A 332 -4.90 3.08 -11.91
N VAL A 333 -5.63 2.89 -10.81
CA VAL A 333 -6.91 2.18 -10.80
C VAL A 333 -7.98 2.93 -11.61
N ALA A 334 -7.99 4.26 -11.52
CA ALA A 334 -8.98 5.11 -12.18
C ALA A 334 -8.71 5.32 -13.69
N ALA A 335 -7.45 5.23 -14.11
CA ALA A 335 -7.04 5.45 -15.50
C ALA A 335 -7.65 4.42 -16.46
N GLU A 336 -7.72 4.73 -17.76
CA GLU A 336 -8.17 3.76 -18.78
C GLU A 336 -7.10 2.70 -19.04
N GLY A 337 -5.89 3.15 -19.38
CA GLY A 337 -4.72 2.32 -19.65
C GLY A 337 -3.52 2.73 -18.79
N VAL A 338 -2.73 1.74 -18.37
CA VAL A 338 -1.57 1.94 -17.50
C VAL A 338 -0.37 1.19 -18.05
N THR A 339 0.74 1.91 -18.18
CA THR A 339 2.05 1.35 -18.52
C THR A 339 3.04 1.64 -17.42
N LEU A 340 3.69 0.60 -16.91
CA LEU A 340 4.76 0.70 -15.93
C LEU A 340 6.10 0.67 -16.65
N ARG A 341 6.86 1.76 -16.56
CA ARG A 341 8.22 1.86 -17.08
C ARG A 341 9.22 1.55 -15.97
N TYR A 342 9.86 0.40 -16.06
CA TYR A 342 10.98 0.01 -15.24
C TYR A 342 12.23 0.74 -15.71
N LYS A 343 12.84 1.52 -14.84
CA LYS A 343 14.10 2.23 -15.10
C LYS A 343 15.27 1.38 -14.61
N GLY A 344 16.10 0.92 -15.51
CA GLY A 344 17.39 0.30 -15.23
C GLY A 344 18.55 1.12 -15.78
N ASP A 345 19.77 0.60 -15.65
CA ASP A 345 20.98 1.20 -16.21
C ASP A 345 21.66 0.18 -17.15
N PRO A 346 21.72 0.40 -18.47
CA PRO A 346 21.28 1.59 -19.24
C PRO A 346 19.85 1.48 -19.82
N TYR A 347 19.09 0.44 -19.47
CA TYR A 347 17.85 0.08 -20.17
C TYR A 347 16.58 0.54 -19.45
N ALA A 348 15.54 0.88 -20.20
CA ALA A 348 14.18 1.01 -19.68
C ALA A 348 13.28 -0.03 -20.36
N VAL A 349 12.38 -0.63 -19.60
CA VAL A 349 11.39 -1.58 -20.14
C VAL A 349 10.00 -1.19 -19.68
N GLU A 350 9.05 -1.25 -20.60
CA GLU A 350 7.66 -0.92 -20.37
C GLU A 350 6.82 -2.18 -20.30
N VAL A 351 5.92 -2.21 -19.31
CA VAL A 351 4.98 -3.30 -19.07
C VAL A 351 3.60 -2.72 -18.88
N GLU A 352 2.67 -3.11 -19.74
CA GLU A 352 1.26 -2.76 -19.56
C GLU A 352 0.67 -3.52 -18.38
N LEU A 353 -0.16 -2.83 -17.61
CA LEU A 353 -0.91 -3.40 -16.49
C LEU A 353 -2.27 -3.87 -16.99
N LEU A 354 -2.57 -5.15 -16.82
CA LEU A 354 -3.80 -5.78 -17.29
C LEU A 354 -5.03 -5.31 -16.48
N PRO A 355 -6.25 -5.39 -17.05
CA PRO A 355 -7.47 -5.03 -16.33
C PRO A 355 -7.66 -5.82 -15.03
N GLU A 356 -7.32 -7.11 -15.01
CA GLU A 356 -7.43 -7.96 -13.83
C GLU A 356 -6.42 -7.57 -12.74
N GLU A 357 -5.22 -7.16 -13.14
CA GLU A 357 -4.18 -6.64 -12.23
C GLU A 357 -4.62 -5.32 -11.59
N LYS A 358 -5.18 -4.40 -12.41
CA LYS A 358 -5.76 -3.15 -11.92
C LYS A 358 -6.91 -3.40 -10.95
N GLN A 359 -7.79 -4.36 -11.25
CA GLN A 359 -8.89 -4.72 -10.37
C GLN A 359 -8.40 -5.29 -9.04
N ALA A 360 -7.36 -6.14 -9.04
CA ALA A 360 -6.76 -6.66 -7.82
C ALA A 360 -6.17 -5.53 -6.96
N VAL A 361 -5.48 -4.56 -7.57
CA VAL A 361 -4.98 -3.36 -6.88
C VAL A 361 -6.14 -2.55 -6.29
N ALA A 362 -7.22 -2.34 -7.05
CA ALA A 362 -8.41 -1.62 -6.61
C ALA A 362 -9.05 -2.24 -5.37
N GLU A 363 -9.28 -3.56 -5.40
CA GLU A 363 -9.90 -4.29 -4.29
C GLU A 363 -9.05 -4.26 -3.02
N MET A 364 -7.73 -4.33 -3.17
CA MET A 364 -6.80 -4.25 -2.04
C MET A 364 -6.75 -2.84 -1.42
N ILE A 365 -6.79 -1.79 -2.24
CA ILE A 365 -6.89 -0.40 -1.73
C ILE A 365 -8.23 -0.18 -1.01
N GLU A 366 -9.32 -0.63 -1.62
CA GLU A 366 -10.66 -0.51 -1.03
C GLU A 366 -10.74 -1.21 0.32
N LEU A 367 -10.25 -2.46 0.41
CA LEU A 367 -10.23 -3.18 1.67
C LEU A 367 -9.35 -2.47 2.72
N TYR A 368 -8.18 -1.97 2.32
CA TYR A 368 -7.30 -1.24 3.22
C TYR A 368 -8.00 -0.02 3.82
N ASP A 369 -8.70 0.76 3.01
CA ASP A 369 -9.47 1.93 3.46
C ASP A 369 -10.60 1.53 4.41
N LEU A 370 -11.34 0.46 4.10
CA LEU A 370 -12.40 -0.08 4.98
C LEU A 370 -11.85 -0.59 6.33
N MET A 371 -10.70 -1.25 6.32
CA MET A 371 -10.07 -1.75 7.54
C MET A 371 -9.54 -0.61 8.41
N ARG A 372 -8.94 0.40 7.79
CA ARG A 372 -8.44 1.59 8.49
C ARG A 372 -9.58 2.42 9.08
N ALA A 373 -10.68 2.62 8.34
CA ALA A 373 -11.86 3.31 8.84
C ALA A 373 -12.48 2.59 10.06
N GLY A 374 -12.55 1.25 10.01
CA GLY A 374 -13.02 0.44 11.13
C GLY A 374 -12.08 0.42 12.35
N ALA A 375 -10.77 0.58 12.14
CA ALA A 375 -9.78 0.61 13.22
C ALA A 375 -9.80 1.91 14.05
N VAL A 376 -10.32 3.01 13.49
CA VAL A 376 -10.50 4.27 14.22
C VAL A 376 -11.71 4.20 15.19
N ALA A 377 -12.55 3.17 15.09
CA ALA A 377 -13.82 3.07 15.82
C ALA A 377 -13.83 2.44 17.22
N PRO A 378 -12.76 1.87 17.83
CA PRO A 378 -12.82 1.44 19.23
C PRO A 378 -11.82 2.20 20.11
N GLN A 379 -12.30 3.12 20.98
CA GLN A 379 -11.77 3.42 22.34
C GLN A 379 -12.22 4.80 22.91
N ARG A 380 -13.48 5.20 22.76
CA ARG A 380 -14.07 6.27 23.60
C ARG A 380 -15.43 5.93 24.21
N ALA A 381 -15.70 4.64 24.39
CA ALA A 381 -16.84 4.15 25.16
C ALA A 381 -16.35 3.26 26.31
N LEU A 382 -15.50 3.80 27.18
CA LEU A 382 -15.17 3.19 28.49
C LEU A 382 -14.52 4.23 29.42
N ALA A 383 -15.30 5.26 29.76
CA ALA A 383 -15.09 6.11 30.94
C ALA A 383 -16.39 6.88 31.20
N ALA A 384 -17.39 6.18 31.70
CA ALA A 384 -18.54 6.76 32.40
C ALA A 384 -18.71 5.99 33.71
#